data_AF-A0ABD3X549-F1
#
_entry.id   AF-A0ABD3X549-F1
#
_cell.length_a   1.000
_cell.length_b   1.000
_cell.length_c   1.000
_cell.angle_alpha   90.00
_cell.angle_beta   90.00
_cell.angle_gamma   90.00
#
_symmetry.space_group_name_H-M   'P 1'
#
loop_
_entity.id
_entity.type
_entity.pdbx_description
1 polymer ?
#
loop_
_entity_poly.entity_id
_entity_poly.type
_entity_poly.pdbx_seq_one_letter_code
_entity_poly.pdbx_strand_id
1 'polypeptide(L)'
;MSRKVCCLVSLLVVGALMLIAGFVLLGLYNTIIHNQIKQEINLKEGGDIYNNWVEPPVPIYFQIYVFNLENPEEFKNGGKPRVTQRGPYTYREHRKKGKIDYHVNDTVSYNEVRWFQFVQEMSVGSDEDNMTTINIPLVAIADIISKEYPVIKELVELLLDWANESLIMDVSVKGILWGYEEPMIKKIKDVARTFGFALNISDQFGLFSGQNHTDDGRYTIFTGIVDEPRFGVIDRWNGLRNLSYWTTDQCNMINGTDGTIFPPFIDKSDVLYLFSTDICRSIYVTYDRDVTLKDIPMYRFVAPRSVFEIKNNSANKGFCTPPDNCLPDGLLNAENCKSGAPVVFSQPNFLDAEESVIKSVDGIKPIREDHQTYIDLDPNTGAALNVAKRLQVNILIQNVSFITSTEKLHKMYFPILWLNESAAITDKLADDFKKSVLTPMKILQGVEYGLIALGGFIAILALLLLFFLKEKKETELVDIPDENTKLLKD
;
A
#
# COMPACT_ATOMS: atom_id res chain seq x y z
N MET A 1 -57.38 -22.24 -34.82
CA MET A 1 -55.90 -22.41 -34.69
C MET A 1 -55.64 -23.82 -34.18
N SER A 2 -54.77 -24.61 -34.83
CA SER A 2 -54.42 -25.96 -34.35
C SER A 2 -53.79 -25.88 -32.95
N ARG A 3 -54.12 -26.81 -32.04
CA ARG A 3 -53.49 -26.90 -30.70
C ARG A 3 -51.95 -26.81 -30.78
N LYS A 4 -51.34 -27.35 -31.84
CA LYS A 4 -49.90 -27.31 -32.09
C LYS A 4 -49.37 -25.89 -32.35
N VAL A 5 -50.11 -25.07 -33.11
CA VAL A 5 -49.75 -23.68 -33.37
C VAL A 5 -49.86 -22.84 -32.11
N CYS A 6 -50.89 -23.08 -31.28
CA CYS A 6 -51.03 -22.41 -29.99
C CYS A 6 -49.84 -22.68 -29.07
N CYS A 7 -49.42 -23.94 -28.92
CA CYS A 7 -48.24 -24.31 -28.13
C CYS A 7 -46.94 -23.66 -28.64
N LEU A 8 -46.73 -23.60 -29.96
CA LEU A 8 -45.54 -22.97 -30.53
C LEU A 8 -45.52 -21.46 -30.34
N VAL A 9 -46.68 -20.80 -30.45
CA VAL A 9 -46.81 -19.37 -30.13
C VAL A 9 -46.53 -19.13 -28.64
N SER A 10 -47.03 -19.97 -27.74
CA SER A 10 -46.70 -19.87 -26.31
C SER A 10 -45.22 -20.04 -26.03
N LEU A 11 -44.54 -21.00 -26.68
CA LEU A 11 -43.08 -21.18 -26.56
C LEU A 11 -42.32 -19.95 -27.06
N LEU A 12 -42.74 -19.37 -28.19
CA LEU A 12 -42.14 -18.15 -28.73
C LEU A 12 -42.30 -16.96 -27.78
N VAL A 13 -43.48 -16.82 -27.14
CA VAL A 13 -43.72 -15.78 -26.12
C VAL A 13 -42.83 -16.01 -24.89
N VAL A 14 -42.72 -17.24 -24.40
CA VAL A 14 -41.83 -17.55 -23.26
C VAL A 14 -40.37 -17.25 -23.61
N GLY A 15 -39.90 -17.68 -24.79
CA GLY A 15 -38.55 -17.37 -25.26
C GLY A 15 -38.29 -15.87 -25.38
N ALA A 16 -39.26 -15.11 -25.90
CA ALA A 16 -39.17 -13.65 -26.00
C ALA A 16 -39.14 -12.98 -24.61
N LEU A 17 -39.95 -13.42 -23.66
CA LEU A 17 -39.95 -12.89 -22.29
C LEU A 17 -38.62 -13.18 -21.57
N MET A 18 -38.05 -14.38 -21.77
CA MET A 18 -36.73 -14.73 -21.22
C MET A 18 -35.61 -13.88 -21.82
N LEU A 19 -35.64 -13.64 -23.13
CA LEU A 19 -34.71 -12.73 -23.79
C LEU A 19 -34.83 -11.31 -23.24
N ILE A 20 -36.06 -10.78 -23.11
CA ILE A 20 -36.31 -9.45 -22.53
C ILE A 20 -35.76 -9.39 -21.11
N ALA A 21 -36.05 -10.40 -20.27
CA ALA A 21 -35.53 -10.45 -18.91
C ALA A 21 -34.00 -10.52 -18.86
N GLY A 22 -33.37 -11.31 -19.73
CA GLY A 22 -31.92 -11.41 -19.85
C GLY A 22 -31.27 -10.09 -20.26
N PHE A 23 -31.81 -9.41 -21.27
CA PHE A 23 -31.31 -8.09 -21.71
C PHE A 23 -31.57 -6.99 -20.67
N VAL A 24 -32.68 -7.04 -19.94
CA VAL A 24 -32.94 -6.12 -18.82
C VAL A 24 -31.92 -6.35 -17.70
N LEU A 25 -31.64 -7.60 -17.33
CA LEU A 25 -30.61 -7.92 -16.35
C LEU A 25 -29.22 -7.48 -16.82
N LEU A 26 -28.89 -7.64 -18.11
CA LEU A 26 -27.63 -7.16 -18.69
C LEU A 26 -27.49 -5.64 -18.53
N GLY A 27 -28.54 -4.88 -18.81
CA GLY A 27 -28.56 -3.42 -18.60
C GLY A 27 -28.51 -3.00 -17.13
N LEU A 28 -29.06 -3.83 -16.22
CA LEU A 28 -29.11 -3.54 -14.78
C LEU A 28 -27.95 -4.18 -13.98
N TYR A 29 -27.11 -5.01 -14.60
CA TYR A 29 -26.06 -5.78 -13.92
C TYR A 29 -25.18 -4.88 -13.06
N ASN A 30 -24.62 -3.83 -13.67
CA ASN A 30 -23.76 -2.87 -12.97
C ASN A 30 -24.50 -2.17 -11.83
N THR A 31 -25.77 -1.81 -12.00
CA THR A 31 -26.57 -1.16 -10.96
C THR A 31 -26.85 -2.09 -9.77
N ILE A 32 -27.16 -3.37 -10.04
CA ILE A 32 -27.42 -4.36 -8.99
C ILE A 32 -26.14 -4.62 -8.18
N ILE A 33 -25.02 -4.88 -8.86
CA ILE A 33 -23.73 -5.09 -8.21
C ILE A 33 -23.32 -3.85 -7.42
N HIS A 34 -23.44 -2.65 -8.02
CA HIS A 34 -23.08 -1.41 -7.36
C HIS A 34 -23.90 -1.18 -6.08
N ASN A 35 -25.21 -1.39 -6.14
CA ASN A 35 -26.08 -1.26 -4.97
C ASN A 35 -25.79 -2.30 -3.88
N GLN A 36 -25.49 -3.55 -4.27
CA GLN A 36 -25.14 -4.60 -3.31
C GLN A 36 -23.84 -4.26 -2.58
N ILE A 37 -22.81 -3.87 -3.32
CA ILE A 37 -21.51 -3.48 -2.76
C ILE A 37 -21.65 -2.25 -1.87
N LYS A 38 -22.41 -1.24 -2.29
CA LYS A 38 -22.65 -0.03 -1.48
C LYS A 38 -23.30 -0.31 -0.12
N GLN A 39 -24.19 -1.31 -0.06
CA GLN A 39 -24.84 -1.68 1.21
C GLN A 39 -23.88 -2.39 2.19
N GLU A 40 -22.89 -3.10 1.67
CA GLU A 40 -21.94 -3.89 2.45
C GLU A 40 -20.64 -3.12 2.78
N ILE A 41 -20.16 -2.26 1.87
CA ILE A 41 -18.90 -1.50 2.02
C ILE A 41 -19.16 -0.16 2.68
N ASN A 42 -19.24 -0.20 4.01
CA ASN A 42 -19.28 0.97 4.86
C ASN A 42 -18.74 0.63 6.26
N LEU A 43 -18.28 1.64 6.99
CA LEU A 43 -17.82 1.48 8.37
C LEU A 43 -18.97 1.60 9.36
N LYS A 44 -20.06 0.86 9.17
CA LYS A 44 -21.15 0.80 10.15
C LYS A 44 -20.80 -0.16 11.28
N GLU A 45 -20.94 0.31 12.52
CA GLU A 45 -20.62 -0.46 13.73
C GLU A 45 -21.34 -1.82 13.75
N GLY A 46 -20.58 -2.88 14.04
CA GLY A 46 -21.06 -4.26 14.12
C GLY A 46 -21.11 -5.02 12.77
N GLY A 47 -20.89 -4.34 11.63
CA GLY A 47 -20.76 -5.00 10.33
C GLY A 47 -19.44 -5.75 10.14
N ASP A 48 -19.39 -6.70 9.22
CA ASP A 48 -18.19 -7.51 8.96
C ASP A 48 -16.99 -6.67 8.50
N ILE A 49 -17.23 -5.69 7.61
CA ILE A 49 -16.19 -4.75 7.17
C ILE A 49 -15.66 -3.92 8.33
N TYR A 50 -16.54 -3.44 9.22
CA TYR A 50 -16.14 -2.73 10.42
C TYR A 50 -15.25 -3.60 11.32
N ASN A 51 -15.65 -4.84 11.58
CA ASN A 51 -14.88 -5.75 12.44
C ASN A 51 -13.47 -6.03 11.85
N ASN A 52 -13.38 -6.28 10.54
CA ASN A 52 -12.12 -6.48 9.85
C ASN A 52 -11.26 -5.20 9.81
N TRP A 53 -11.88 -4.03 9.73
CA TRP A 53 -11.18 -2.74 9.79
C TRP A 53 -10.61 -2.45 11.19
N VAL A 54 -11.37 -2.79 12.24
CA VAL A 54 -10.96 -2.63 13.65
C VAL A 54 -9.76 -3.54 13.97
N GLU A 55 -9.87 -4.81 13.62
CA GLU A 55 -8.84 -5.81 13.90
C GLU A 55 -8.66 -6.71 12.66
N PRO A 56 -7.69 -6.40 11.79
CA PRO A 56 -7.48 -7.14 10.54
C PRO A 56 -7.23 -8.63 10.80
N PRO A 57 -7.98 -9.54 10.15
CA PRO A 57 -7.84 -10.98 10.37
C PRO A 57 -6.63 -11.57 9.64
N VAL A 58 -6.05 -10.84 8.69
CA VAL A 58 -4.90 -11.26 7.89
C VAL A 58 -3.62 -11.08 8.73
N PRO A 59 -2.75 -12.10 8.83
CA PRO A 59 -1.43 -11.93 9.45
C PRO A 59 -0.58 -10.93 8.67
N ILE A 60 -0.05 -9.92 9.38
CA ILE A 60 0.87 -8.92 8.83
C ILE A 60 2.27 -9.28 9.30
N TYR A 61 3.23 -9.28 8.37
CA TYR A 61 4.63 -9.55 8.64
C TYR A 61 5.47 -8.32 8.33
N PHE A 62 6.23 -7.89 9.33
CA PHE A 62 7.19 -6.80 9.28
C PHE A 62 8.60 -7.41 9.22
N GLN A 63 9.15 -7.50 8.01
CA GLN A 63 10.43 -8.16 7.76
C GLN A 63 11.53 -7.14 7.57
N ILE A 64 12.63 -7.28 8.30
CA ILE A 64 13.76 -6.36 8.29
C ILE A 64 14.97 -6.98 7.63
N TYR A 65 15.64 -6.19 6.78
CA TYR A 65 16.89 -6.54 6.13
C TYR A 65 17.91 -5.46 6.44
N VAL A 66 18.93 -5.79 7.22
CA VAL A 66 19.96 -4.84 7.67
C VAL A 66 21.17 -4.90 6.74
N PHE A 67 21.78 -3.75 6.46
CA PHE A 67 23.04 -3.67 5.72
C PHE A 67 24.22 -3.70 6.71
N ASN A 68 24.96 -4.80 6.72
CA ASN A 68 26.16 -4.99 7.52
C ASN A 68 27.39 -4.43 6.79
N LEU A 69 28.19 -3.58 7.45
CA LEU A 69 29.40 -3.00 6.88
C LEU A 69 30.58 -3.98 6.95
N GLU A 70 31.16 -4.33 5.80
CA GLU A 70 32.22 -5.34 5.68
C GLU A 70 33.64 -4.77 5.73
N ASN A 71 33.80 -3.46 5.54
CA ASN A 71 35.11 -2.79 5.50
C ASN A 71 35.16 -1.54 6.40
N PRO A 72 34.85 -1.66 7.71
CA PRO A 72 34.73 -0.50 8.60
C PRO A 72 36.00 0.34 8.69
N GLU A 73 37.18 -0.27 8.74
CA GLU A 73 38.45 0.46 8.84
C GLU A 73 38.81 1.18 7.54
N GLU A 74 38.55 0.58 6.38
CA GLU A 74 38.75 1.23 5.09
C GLU A 74 37.80 2.43 4.95
N PHE A 75 36.53 2.24 5.32
CA PHE A 75 35.50 3.27 5.27
C PHE A 75 35.79 4.44 6.21
N LYS A 76 36.21 4.20 7.45
CA LYS A 76 36.67 5.25 8.39
C LYS A 76 37.80 6.11 7.81
N ASN A 77 38.64 5.53 6.94
CA ASN A 77 39.76 6.22 6.31
C ASN A 77 39.41 6.86 4.95
N GLY A 78 38.12 6.96 4.61
CA GLY A 78 37.62 7.58 3.37
C GLY A 78 37.43 6.61 2.20
N GLY A 79 37.59 5.30 2.45
CA GLY A 79 37.25 4.27 1.48
C GLY A 79 35.75 4.16 1.21
N LYS A 80 35.40 3.54 0.09
CA LYS A 80 34.01 3.29 -0.28
C LYS A 80 33.42 2.17 0.59
N PRO A 81 32.20 2.31 1.15
CA PRO A 81 31.62 1.25 1.96
C PRO A 81 31.19 0.07 1.10
N ARG A 82 31.44 -1.13 1.62
CA ARG A 82 30.96 -2.41 1.10
C ARG A 82 30.03 -3.01 2.14
N VAL A 83 28.79 -3.25 1.76
CA VAL A 83 27.77 -3.81 2.65
C VAL A 83 27.28 -5.17 2.19
N THR A 84 26.88 -6.01 3.14
CA THR A 84 26.10 -7.22 2.86
C THR A 84 24.73 -7.10 3.50
N GLN A 85 23.69 -7.46 2.76
CA GLN A 85 22.33 -7.51 3.28
C GLN A 85 22.16 -8.78 4.12
N ARG A 86 21.66 -8.64 5.35
CA ARG A 86 21.27 -9.75 6.23
C ARG A 86 19.81 -9.65 6.62
N GLY A 87 19.06 -10.72 6.37
CA GLY A 87 17.64 -10.80 6.68
C GLY A 87 16.96 -11.95 5.91
N PRO A 88 15.63 -12.11 6.06
CA PRO A 88 14.78 -11.28 6.90
C PRO A 88 14.95 -11.57 8.40
N TYR A 89 14.81 -10.55 9.22
CA TYR A 89 14.44 -10.63 10.63
C TYR A 89 12.96 -10.31 10.72
N THR A 90 12.13 -11.33 10.95
CA THR A 90 10.68 -11.26 10.77
C THR A 90 9.99 -11.01 12.11
N TYR A 91 9.18 -9.97 12.16
CA TYR A 91 8.22 -9.72 13.23
C TYR A 91 6.81 -9.93 12.71
N ARG A 92 5.96 -10.58 13.50
CA ARG A 92 4.52 -10.54 13.31
C ARG A 92 4.02 -9.21 13.84
N GLU A 93 3.42 -8.43 12.97
CA GLU A 93 2.77 -7.18 13.33
C GLU A 93 1.30 -7.46 13.64
N HIS A 94 0.84 -6.84 14.71
CA HIS A 94 -0.56 -6.81 15.10
C HIS A 94 -1.04 -5.38 15.13
N ARG A 95 -2.27 -5.17 14.66
CA ARG A 95 -2.92 -3.86 14.60
C ARG A 95 -4.27 -3.93 15.25
N LYS A 96 -4.61 -2.91 16.03
CA LYS A 96 -5.95 -2.77 16.61
C LYS A 96 -6.36 -1.31 16.66
N LYS A 97 -7.48 -0.99 16.02
CA LYS A 97 -8.10 0.33 16.12
C LYS A 97 -8.92 0.42 17.40
N GLY A 98 -8.77 1.52 18.12
CA GLY A 98 -9.50 1.82 19.35
C GLY A 98 -9.82 3.30 19.46
N LYS A 99 -10.51 3.69 20.54
CA LYS A 99 -10.99 5.07 20.75
C LYS A 99 -11.80 5.57 19.53
N ILE A 100 -12.72 4.72 19.08
CA ILE A 100 -13.50 4.90 17.86
C ILE A 100 -14.70 5.80 18.17
N ASP A 101 -14.76 6.94 17.50
CA ASP A 101 -15.80 7.96 17.71
C ASP A 101 -16.44 8.34 16.37
N TYR A 102 -17.76 8.16 16.25
CA TYR A 102 -18.54 8.51 15.06
C TYR A 102 -19.04 9.96 15.11
N HIS A 103 -19.07 10.60 13.95
CA HIS A 103 -19.47 12.00 13.80
C HIS A 103 -20.67 12.16 12.86
N VAL A 104 -21.42 13.25 13.04
CA VAL A 104 -22.63 13.57 12.25
C VAL A 104 -22.31 13.84 10.77
N ASN A 105 -21.06 14.17 10.44
CA ASN A 105 -20.62 14.50 9.09
C ASN A 105 -20.10 13.29 8.27
N ASP A 106 -20.58 12.08 8.58
CA ASP A 106 -20.17 10.83 7.91
C ASP A 106 -18.68 10.49 8.07
N THR A 107 -18.09 10.85 9.21
CA THR A 107 -16.70 10.50 9.54
C THR A 107 -16.60 9.70 10.82
N VAL A 108 -15.52 8.95 10.95
CA VAL A 108 -15.15 8.21 12.16
C VAL A 108 -13.70 8.53 12.53
N SER A 109 -13.47 8.81 13.81
CA SER A 109 -12.13 9.01 14.36
C SER A 109 -11.66 7.79 15.12
N TYR A 110 -10.36 7.49 15.06
CA TYR A 110 -9.76 6.36 15.78
C TYR A 110 -8.25 6.54 15.99
N ASN A 111 -7.69 5.70 16.85
CA ASN A 111 -6.24 5.50 17.00
C ASN A 111 -5.92 4.03 16.66
N GLU A 112 -4.89 3.78 15.84
CA GLU A 112 -4.44 2.42 15.51
C GLU A 112 -3.20 2.07 16.33
N VAL A 113 -3.34 1.14 17.26
CA VAL A 113 -2.21 0.64 18.05
C VAL A 113 -1.54 -0.51 17.30
N ARG A 114 -0.21 -0.44 17.17
CA ARG A 114 0.63 -1.46 16.52
C ARG A 114 1.55 -2.11 17.54
N TRP A 115 1.75 -3.42 17.45
CA TRP A 115 2.79 -4.12 18.21
C TRP A 115 3.42 -5.26 17.44
N PHE A 116 4.67 -5.56 17.79
CA PHE A 116 5.54 -6.43 17.02
C PHE A 116 6.05 -7.59 17.87
N GLN A 117 5.88 -8.81 17.37
CA GLN A 117 6.36 -10.03 18.00
C GLN A 117 7.36 -10.72 17.09
N PHE A 118 8.60 -10.92 17.55
CA PHE A 118 9.62 -11.60 16.75
C PHE A 118 9.24 -13.05 16.45
N VAL A 119 9.52 -13.51 15.21
CA VAL A 119 9.20 -14.85 14.71
C VAL A 119 10.49 -15.51 14.24
N GLN A 120 11.11 -16.28 15.13
CA GLN A 120 12.41 -16.91 14.90
C GLN A 120 12.41 -17.86 13.70
N GLU A 121 11.35 -18.67 13.56
CA GLU A 121 11.18 -19.66 12.49
C GLU A 121 11.02 -19.06 11.08
N MET A 122 10.72 -17.76 10.98
CA MET A 122 10.66 -17.02 9.71
C MET A 122 11.85 -16.05 9.54
N SER A 123 12.86 -16.17 10.41
CA SER A 123 14.02 -15.28 10.44
C SER A 123 15.30 -16.02 10.10
N VAL A 124 16.26 -15.32 9.51
CA VAL A 124 17.58 -15.88 9.16
C VAL A 124 18.44 -16.18 10.40
N GLY A 125 18.19 -15.48 11.50
CA GLY A 125 18.94 -15.56 12.76
C GLY A 125 18.14 -14.94 13.91
N SER A 126 18.79 -14.68 15.04
CA SER A 126 18.18 -14.00 16.18
C SER A 126 18.13 -12.50 15.92
N ASP A 127 17.11 -11.77 16.38
CA ASP A 127 17.16 -10.30 16.34
C ASP A 127 18.22 -9.70 17.29
N GLU A 128 18.84 -10.54 18.13
CA GLU A 128 20.04 -10.18 18.90
C GLU A 128 21.35 -10.33 18.11
N ASP A 129 21.29 -10.72 16.83
CA ASP A 129 22.48 -10.79 15.96
C ASP A 129 23.14 -9.40 15.82
N ASN A 130 24.44 -9.32 16.09
CA ASN A 130 25.20 -8.08 15.96
C ASN A 130 25.48 -7.72 14.50
N MET A 131 25.33 -6.44 14.20
CA MET A 131 25.57 -5.80 12.91
C MET A 131 26.57 -4.67 13.09
N THR A 132 27.56 -4.60 12.21
CA THR A 132 28.49 -3.48 12.13
C THR A 132 27.89 -2.39 11.25
N THR A 133 27.70 -1.20 11.81
CA THR A 133 27.11 -0.05 11.11
C THR A 133 27.69 1.27 11.62
N ILE A 134 27.25 2.39 11.05
CA ILE A 134 27.63 3.71 11.54
C ILE A 134 26.94 4.03 12.88
N ASN A 135 27.59 4.79 13.74
CA ASN A 135 26.99 5.34 14.95
C ASN A 135 25.97 6.42 14.57
N ILE A 136 24.71 6.01 14.39
CA ILE A 136 23.63 6.88 13.92
C ILE A 136 23.39 8.05 14.90
N PRO A 137 23.35 7.85 16.24
CA PRO A 137 23.27 8.94 17.21
C PRO A 137 24.37 9.99 17.03
N LEU A 138 25.63 9.54 16.89
CA LEU A 138 26.77 10.45 16.70
C LEU A 138 26.60 11.30 15.43
N VAL A 139 26.26 10.66 14.31
CA VAL A 139 26.03 11.36 13.03
C VAL A 139 24.84 12.32 13.12
N ALA A 140 23.76 11.93 13.81
CA ALA A 140 22.59 12.78 13.96
C ALA A 140 22.90 14.03 14.81
N ILE A 141 23.59 13.86 15.94
CA ILE A 141 24.03 14.98 16.78
C ILE A 141 24.99 15.88 15.99
N ALA A 142 25.94 15.29 15.25
CA ALA A 142 26.87 16.01 14.39
C ALA A 142 26.14 16.92 13.39
N ASP A 143 25.17 16.38 12.67
CA ASP A 143 24.41 17.13 11.66
C ASP A 143 23.55 18.23 12.29
N ILE A 144 22.85 17.94 13.39
CA ILE A 144 22.03 18.92 14.11
C ILE A 144 22.89 20.09 14.60
N ILE A 145 24.00 19.80 15.28
CA ILE A 145 24.88 20.82 15.88
C ILE A 145 25.67 21.58 14.81
N SER A 146 25.85 21.02 13.61
CA SER A 146 26.51 21.73 12.50
C SER A 146 25.81 23.04 12.10
N LYS A 147 24.52 23.16 12.43
CA LYS A 147 23.67 24.33 12.14
C LYS A 147 23.65 25.36 13.27
N GLU A 148 24.30 25.08 14.40
CA GLU A 148 24.31 25.93 15.61
C GLU A 148 25.43 26.98 15.64
N TYR A 149 25.45 27.80 16.68
CA TYR A 149 26.51 28.79 16.93
C TYR A 149 27.87 28.13 17.25
N PRO A 150 29.01 28.73 16.88
CA PRO A 150 30.35 28.16 17.10
C PRO A 150 30.63 27.70 18.55
N VAL A 151 30.18 28.47 19.55
CA VAL A 151 30.35 28.13 20.98
C VAL A 151 29.68 26.80 21.35
N ILE A 152 28.53 26.49 20.73
CA ILE A 152 27.82 25.22 20.96
C ILE A 152 28.60 24.08 20.29
N LYS A 153 29.16 24.30 19.10
CA LYS A 153 29.96 23.31 18.37
C LYS A 153 31.21 22.91 19.16
N GLU A 154 31.98 23.89 19.65
CA GLU A 154 33.17 23.66 20.47
C GLU A 154 32.85 22.89 21.77
N LEU A 155 31.73 23.22 22.43
CA LEU A 155 31.30 22.52 23.63
C LEU A 155 30.92 21.05 23.32
N VAL A 156 30.19 20.82 22.24
CA VAL A 156 29.78 19.45 21.85
C VAL A 156 30.99 18.64 21.40
N GLU A 157 31.92 19.21 20.63
CA GLU A 157 33.17 18.55 20.24
C GLU A 157 33.95 18.05 21.46
N LEU A 158 34.12 18.90 22.47
CA LEU A 158 34.76 18.52 23.73
C LEU A 158 34.06 17.35 24.43
N LEU A 159 32.71 17.32 24.41
CA LEU A 159 31.92 16.24 25.01
C LEU A 159 32.04 14.93 24.24
N LEU A 160 32.04 14.99 22.90
CA LEU A 160 32.18 13.83 22.02
C LEU A 160 33.57 13.19 22.15
N ASP A 161 34.62 14.01 22.16
CA ASP A 161 36.00 13.56 22.36
C ASP A 161 36.18 12.93 23.74
N TRP A 162 35.60 13.53 24.79
CA TRP A 162 35.61 12.96 26.13
C TRP A 162 34.83 11.64 26.22
N ALA A 163 33.74 11.51 25.46
CA ALA A 163 32.97 10.29 25.41
C ALA A 163 33.72 9.12 24.73
N ASN A 164 34.76 9.42 23.93
CA ASN A 164 35.57 8.47 23.16
C ASN A 164 34.71 7.62 22.21
N GLU A 165 33.76 8.27 21.54
CA GLU A 165 32.83 7.61 20.62
C GLU A 165 33.46 7.30 19.27
N SER A 166 33.14 6.12 18.74
CA SER A 166 33.59 5.67 17.42
C SER A 166 32.51 5.93 16.37
N LEU A 167 32.93 6.32 15.17
CA LEU A 167 32.05 6.47 14.00
C LEU A 167 31.37 5.16 13.61
N ILE A 168 32.02 4.02 13.88
CA ILE A 168 31.47 2.68 13.63
C ILE A 168 31.13 2.04 14.96
N MET A 169 30.00 1.35 14.98
CA MET A 169 29.53 0.59 16.14
C MET A 169 29.05 -0.80 15.73
N ASP A 170 29.09 -1.71 16.69
CA ASP A 170 28.39 -2.99 16.61
C ASP A 170 27.14 -2.92 17.47
N VAL A 171 25.99 -3.26 16.88
CA VAL A 171 24.69 -3.18 17.53
C VAL A 171 23.80 -4.32 17.03
N SER A 172 22.97 -4.87 17.92
CA SER A 172 22.04 -5.92 17.50
C SER A 172 20.93 -5.39 16.59
N VAL A 173 20.34 -6.25 15.77
CA VAL A 173 19.19 -5.88 14.92
C VAL A 173 18.05 -5.29 15.76
N LYS A 174 17.75 -5.90 16.90
CA LYS A 174 16.78 -5.44 17.88
C LYS A 174 17.13 -4.06 18.43
N GLY A 175 18.42 -3.81 18.70
CA GLY A 175 18.92 -2.50 19.10
C GLY A 175 18.64 -1.43 18.04
N ILE A 176 19.04 -1.68 16.78
CA ILE A 176 18.81 -0.77 15.65
C ILE A 176 17.32 -0.42 15.53
N LEU A 177 16.44 -1.40 15.69
CA LEU A 177 14.99 -1.22 15.54
C LEU A 177 14.35 -0.53 16.74
N TRP A 178 14.44 -1.15 17.92
CA TRP A 178 13.57 -0.82 19.05
C TRP A 178 14.23 0.08 20.10
N GLY A 179 15.56 0.10 20.16
CA GLY A 179 16.26 0.83 21.19
C GLY A 179 17.48 0.10 21.71
N TYR A 180 18.57 0.84 21.88
CA TYR A 180 19.66 0.51 22.77
C TYR A 180 20.04 1.75 23.60
N GLU A 181 20.65 1.53 24.76
CA GLU A 181 21.19 2.63 25.57
C GLU A 181 22.43 3.20 24.91
N GLU A 182 22.45 4.52 24.74
CA GLU A 182 23.59 5.23 24.14
C GLU A 182 24.47 5.88 25.23
N PRO A 183 25.68 5.33 25.50
CA PRO A 183 26.55 5.85 26.57
C PRO A 183 26.91 7.32 26.39
N MET A 184 27.05 7.77 25.14
CA MET A 184 27.31 9.17 24.81
C MET A 184 26.22 10.11 25.33
N ILE A 185 24.94 9.76 25.13
CA ILE A 185 23.83 10.64 25.51
C ILE A 185 23.76 10.81 27.03
N LYS A 186 24.00 9.73 27.78
CA LYS A 186 24.04 9.78 29.24
C LYS A 186 25.14 10.71 29.75
N LYS A 187 26.34 10.59 29.18
CA LYS A 187 27.49 11.48 29.46
C LYS A 187 27.16 12.94 29.17
N ILE A 188 26.56 13.23 28.01
CA ILE A 188 26.16 14.59 27.62
C ILE A 188 25.16 15.18 28.62
N LYS A 189 24.16 14.41 29.05
CA LYS A 189 23.18 14.86 30.05
C LYS A 189 23.81 15.18 31.40
N ASP A 190 24.72 14.34 31.87
CA ASP A 190 25.38 14.56 33.16
C ASP A 190 26.25 15.83 33.15
N VAL A 191 26.92 16.11 32.04
CA VAL A 191 27.66 17.36 31.88
C VAL A 191 26.72 18.56 31.76
N ALA A 192 25.68 18.47 30.94
CA ALA A 192 24.68 19.54 30.83
C ALA A 192 24.09 19.91 32.20
N ARG A 193 23.75 18.92 33.02
CA ARG A 193 23.28 19.12 34.41
C ARG A 193 24.31 19.83 35.27
N THR A 194 25.60 19.48 35.12
CA THR A 194 26.71 20.12 35.85
C THR A 194 26.81 21.61 35.54
N PHE A 195 26.50 22.01 34.31
CA PHE A 195 26.48 23.41 33.86
C PHE A 195 25.10 24.09 34.00
N GLY A 196 24.13 23.46 34.67
CA GLY A 196 22.80 24.03 34.93
C GLY A 196 21.82 23.95 33.74
N PHE A 197 22.13 23.16 32.70
CA PHE A 197 21.27 22.91 31.56
C PHE A 197 20.51 21.58 31.72
N ALA A 198 19.19 21.60 31.53
CA ALA A 198 18.37 20.40 31.51
C ALA A 198 18.12 19.97 30.05
N LEU A 199 18.75 18.88 29.61
CA LEU A 199 18.50 18.28 28.30
C LEU A 199 17.45 17.17 28.43
N ASN A 200 16.28 17.39 27.83
CA ASN A 200 15.19 16.41 27.79
C ASN A 200 15.28 15.54 26.53
N ILE A 201 16.35 14.75 26.44
CA ILE A 201 16.63 13.83 25.33
C ILE A 201 16.38 12.40 25.83
N SER A 202 15.99 11.44 24.99
CA SER A 202 15.90 10.02 25.39
C SER A 202 17.29 9.42 25.62
N ASP A 203 17.46 8.52 26.60
CA ASP A 203 18.70 7.71 26.74
C ASP A 203 18.75 6.54 25.75
N GLN A 204 17.64 6.27 25.07
CA GLN A 204 17.46 5.17 24.13
C GLN A 204 17.44 5.71 22.70
N PHE A 205 18.19 5.06 21.81
CA PHE A 205 18.13 5.30 20.37
C PHE A 205 17.70 4.03 19.64
N GLY A 206 16.76 4.16 18.72
CA GLY A 206 16.35 3.12 17.77
C GLY A 206 15.46 3.74 16.70
N LEU A 207 15.50 3.20 15.48
CA LEU A 207 14.79 3.75 14.32
C LEU A 207 13.25 3.73 14.49
N PHE A 208 12.75 2.76 15.26
CA PHE A 208 11.35 2.57 15.64
C PHE A 208 11.16 2.65 17.15
N SER A 209 12.07 3.32 17.87
CA SER A 209 11.97 3.44 19.31
C SER A 209 10.68 4.14 19.72
N GLY A 210 9.99 3.59 20.72
CA GLY A 210 8.71 4.10 21.19
C GLY A 210 7.52 3.85 20.25
N GLN A 211 7.66 3.04 19.20
CA GLN A 211 6.55 2.69 18.29
C GLN A 211 5.87 1.35 18.63
N ASN A 212 6.51 0.50 19.44
CA ASN A 212 5.92 -0.78 19.84
C ASN A 212 4.87 -0.56 20.94
N HIS A 213 3.66 -1.10 20.76
CA HIS A 213 2.49 -0.89 21.62
C HIS A 213 1.99 0.57 21.68
N THR A 214 2.20 1.34 20.62
CA THR A 214 1.71 2.73 20.50
C THR A 214 0.91 2.93 19.22
N ASP A 215 0.31 4.12 19.09
CA ASP A 215 -0.32 4.59 17.86
C ASP A 215 0.49 5.70 17.19
N ASP A 216 0.28 5.90 15.88
CA ASP A 216 0.93 6.92 15.06
C ASP A 216 0.07 8.19 14.90
N GLY A 217 -0.92 8.37 15.76
CA GLY A 217 -1.80 9.53 15.79
C GLY A 217 -3.28 9.19 15.59
N ARG A 218 -4.10 10.24 15.67
CA ARG A 218 -5.55 10.14 15.56
C ARG A 218 -5.99 10.42 14.13
N TYR A 219 -6.54 9.41 13.47
CA TYR A 219 -7.13 9.52 12.14
C TYR A 219 -8.59 9.91 12.25
N THR A 220 -9.07 10.68 11.27
CA THR A 220 -10.49 10.88 10.98
C THR A 220 -10.70 10.54 9.50
N ILE A 221 -11.51 9.53 9.22
CA ILE A 221 -11.78 9.05 7.86
C ILE A 221 -13.27 9.10 7.54
N PHE A 222 -13.62 9.15 6.26
CA PHE A 222 -15.02 9.03 5.83
C PHE A 222 -15.49 7.58 5.91
N THR A 223 -16.71 7.38 6.40
CA THR A 223 -17.24 6.03 6.66
C THR A 223 -17.80 5.34 5.41
N GLY A 224 -18.10 6.10 4.36
CA GLY A 224 -18.74 5.62 3.13
C GLY A 224 -20.25 5.40 3.25
N ILE A 225 -20.89 5.71 4.39
CA ILE A 225 -22.34 5.54 4.57
C ILE A 225 -23.13 6.54 3.73
N VAL A 226 -22.70 7.82 3.73
CA VAL A 226 -23.37 8.88 2.95
C VAL A 226 -22.75 8.98 1.57
N ASP A 227 -21.42 8.95 1.49
CA ASP A 227 -20.67 9.14 0.24
C ASP A 227 -19.65 8.01 0.01
N GLU A 228 -20.10 6.98 -0.70
CA GLU A 228 -19.34 5.75 -0.99
C GLU A 228 -17.98 6.02 -1.68
N PRO A 229 -17.87 6.91 -2.69
CA PRO A 229 -16.57 7.26 -3.29
C PRO A 229 -15.52 7.82 -2.32
N ARG A 230 -15.93 8.29 -1.12
CA ARG A 230 -15.01 8.75 -0.08
C ARG A 230 -14.67 7.67 0.95
N PHE A 231 -15.18 6.46 0.83
CA PHE A 231 -14.94 5.37 1.77
C PHE A 231 -13.45 5.21 2.10
N GLY A 232 -13.11 5.31 3.40
CA GLY A 232 -11.74 5.14 3.88
C GLY A 232 -10.80 6.32 3.64
N VAL A 233 -11.22 7.36 2.92
CA VAL A 233 -10.41 8.56 2.66
C VAL A 233 -10.22 9.35 3.95
N ILE A 234 -8.98 9.79 4.18
CA ILE A 234 -8.59 10.56 5.36
C ILE A 234 -9.09 12.00 5.21
N ASP A 235 -9.93 12.43 6.15
CA ASP A 235 -10.29 13.83 6.31
C ASP A 235 -9.22 14.58 7.09
N ARG A 236 -8.71 13.98 8.17
CA ARG A 236 -7.71 14.58 9.08
C ARG A 236 -6.79 13.53 9.70
N TRP A 237 -5.56 13.95 9.97
CA TRP A 237 -4.65 13.27 10.88
C TRP A 237 -4.21 14.25 11.97
N ASN A 238 -4.33 13.85 13.23
CA ASN A 238 -4.09 14.71 14.40
C ASN A 238 -4.84 16.06 14.34
N GLY A 239 -6.06 16.03 13.80
CA GLY A 239 -6.91 17.22 13.64
C GLY A 239 -6.54 18.13 12.47
N LEU A 240 -5.43 17.86 11.78
CA LEU A 240 -4.92 18.64 10.66
C LEU A 240 -5.34 18.01 9.32
N ARG A 241 -5.57 18.86 8.32
CA ARG A 241 -5.80 18.46 6.91
C ARG A 241 -4.52 18.51 6.07
N ASN A 242 -3.57 19.31 6.52
CA ASN A 242 -2.27 19.51 5.90
C ASN A 242 -1.18 19.30 6.94
N LEU A 243 -0.06 18.74 6.49
CA LEU A 243 1.19 18.65 7.23
C LEU A 243 1.87 20.01 7.27
N SER A 244 2.98 20.09 8.02
CA SER A 244 3.82 21.28 8.13
C SER A 244 5.30 20.97 7.86
N TYR A 245 5.60 19.79 7.29
CA TYR A 245 6.96 19.33 7.07
C TYR A 245 7.57 19.83 5.76
N TRP A 246 6.73 20.13 4.77
CA TRP A 246 7.13 20.37 3.39
C TRP A 246 7.01 21.85 3.00
N THR A 247 7.67 22.24 1.91
CA THR A 247 7.85 23.65 1.57
C THR A 247 6.71 24.26 0.76
N THR A 248 5.73 23.44 0.34
CA THR A 248 4.55 23.91 -0.42
C THR A 248 3.27 23.31 0.14
N ASP A 249 2.15 24.02 -0.03
CA ASP A 249 0.84 23.54 0.42
C ASP A 249 0.46 22.21 -0.25
N GLN A 250 0.74 22.06 -1.54
CA GLN A 250 0.47 20.83 -2.29
C GLN A 250 1.20 19.61 -1.68
N CYS A 251 2.48 19.76 -1.31
CA CYS A 251 3.25 18.67 -0.73
C CYS A 251 2.85 18.35 0.70
N ASN A 252 2.22 19.31 1.39
CA ASN A 252 1.67 19.13 2.73
C ASN A 252 0.26 18.51 2.72
N MET A 253 -0.40 18.30 1.59
CA MET A 253 -1.74 17.71 1.57
C MET A 253 -1.73 16.26 2.08
N ILE A 254 -2.71 15.94 2.93
CA ILE A 254 -3.03 14.56 3.33
C ILE A 254 -4.07 14.04 2.33
N ASN A 255 -3.67 13.15 1.44
CA ASN A 255 -4.49 12.66 0.33
C ASN A 255 -4.71 11.15 0.43
N GLY A 256 -5.93 10.72 0.07
CA GLY A 256 -6.27 9.31 -0.06
C GLY A 256 -6.51 8.60 1.27
N THR A 257 -6.25 7.30 1.30
CA THR A 257 -6.51 6.43 2.46
C THR A 257 -5.22 6.15 3.24
N ASP A 258 -5.28 5.28 4.24
CA ASP A 258 -4.10 4.74 4.94
C ASP A 258 -3.42 3.58 4.18
N GLY A 259 -3.94 3.21 3.01
CA GLY A 259 -3.46 2.10 2.18
C GLY A 259 -4.00 0.72 2.57
N THR A 260 -4.85 0.60 3.60
CA THR A 260 -5.48 -0.67 4.00
C THR A 260 -6.79 -0.95 3.27
N ILE A 261 -7.55 0.10 2.98
CA ILE A 261 -8.80 0.08 2.23
C ILE A 261 -8.80 1.20 1.19
N PHE A 262 -9.52 1.00 0.09
CA PHE A 262 -9.73 2.00 -0.96
C PHE A 262 -11.22 2.09 -1.31
N PRO A 263 -11.67 3.22 -1.89
CA PRO A 263 -13.01 3.30 -2.48
C PRO A 263 -13.25 2.16 -3.48
N PRO A 264 -14.48 1.61 -3.56
CA PRO A 264 -14.81 0.53 -4.47
C PRO A 264 -14.89 1.01 -5.94
N PHE A 265 -15.06 0.06 -6.87
CA PHE A 265 -15.16 0.31 -8.32
C PHE A 265 -13.94 0.97 -8.96
N ILE A 266 -12.76 0.47 -8.62
CA ILE A 266 -11.47 0.94 -9.12
C ILE A 266 -11.31 0.62 -10.61
N ASP A 267 -10.94 1.64 -11.39
CA ASP A 267 -10.57 1.53 -12.80
C ASP A 267 -9.04 1.46 -12.99
N LYS A 268 -8.60 0.90 -14.11
CA LYS A 268 -7.17 0.80 -14.45
C LYS A 268 -6.52 2.17 -14.71
N SER A 269 -7.32 3.20 -15.00
CA SER A 269 -6.86 4.58 -15.19
C SER A 269 -6.76 5.38 -13.89
N ASP A 270 -7.22 4.83 -12.76
CA ASP A 270 -7.21 5.53 -11.48
C ASP A 270 -5.78 5.74 -10.94
N VAL A 271 -5.60 6.87 -10.28
CA VAL A 271 -4.42 7.17 -9.46
C VAL A 271 -4.85 7.14 -8.01
N LEU A 272 -4.41 6.11 -7.28
CA LEU A 272 -4.83 5.90 -5.90
C LEU A 272 -3.83 6.56 -4.96
N TYR A 273 -4.29 7.54 -4.20
CA TYR A 273 -3.48 8.21 -3.18
C TYR A 273 -3.53 7.46 -1.85
N LEU A 274 -2.43 7.53 -1.12
CA LEU A 274 -2.35 7.06 0.26
C LEU A 274 -1.42 7.95 1.09
N PHE A 275 -1.76 8.17 2.35
CA PHE A 275 -0.95 8.88 3.31
C PHE A 275 -0.23 7.88 4.22
N SER A 276 1.09 8.03 4.34
CA SER A 276 1.89 7.19 5.24
C SER A 276 2.66 8.09 6.21
N THR A 277 2.34 7.95 7.50
CA THR A 277 3.04 8.60 8.62
C THR A 277 4.52 8.21 8.66
N ASP A 278 4.87 6.97 8.27
CA ASP A 278 6.26 6.49 8.26
C ASP A 278 7.21 7.38 7.43
N ILE A 279 6.77 7.78 6.23
CA ILE A 279 7.52 8.65 5.28
C ILE A 279 7.04 10.11 5.29
N CYS A 280 6.14 10.45 6.21
CA CYS A 280 5.69 11.81 6.47
C CYS A 280 5.05 12.54 5.28
N ARG A 281 4.45 11.82 4.33
CA ARG A 281 3.79 12.43 3.17
C ARG A 281 2.73 11.53 2.56
N SER A 282 1.90 12.14 1.71
CA SER A 282 1.07 11.41 0.76
C SER A 282 1.88 10.96 -0.45
N ILE A 283 1.62 9.75 -0.91
CA ILE A 283 2.12 9.18 -2.17
C ILE A 283 0.94 8.65 -2.99
N TYR A 284 1.23 8.14 -4.18
CA TYR A 284 0.22 7.51 -5.02
C TYR A 284 0.77 6.25 -5.67
N VAL A 285 -0.16 5.37 -6.06
CA VAL A 285 0.12 4.15 -6.82
C VAL A 285 -0.72 4.16 -8.10
N THR A 286 -0.19 3.51 -9.14
CA THR A 286 -0.83 3.41 -10.46
C THR A 286 -0.92 1.96 -10.89
N TYR A 287 -1.92 1.62 -11.70
CA TYR A 287 -2.07 0.27 -12.25
C TYR A 287 -0.81 -0.18 -13.00
N ASP A 288 -0.39 -1.41 -12.74
CA ASP A 288 0.71 -2.11 -13.42
C ASP A 288 0.18 -3.24 -14.29
N ARG A 289 -0.55 -4.19 -13.69
CA ARG A 289 -1.04 -5.39 -14.40
C ARG A 289 -2.17 -6.11 -13.65
N ASP A 290 -2.84 -7.01 -14.36
CA ASP A 290 -3.75 -7.97 -13.76
C ASP A 290 -2.95 -9.09 -13.08
N VAL A 291 -3.40 -9.51 -11.90
CA VAL A 291 -2.81 -10.61 -11.14
C VAL A 291 -3.90 -11.53 -10.59
N THR A 292 -3.53 -12.74 -10.19
CA THR A 292 -4.46 -13.68 -9.57
C THR A 292 -3.78 -14.37 -8.40
N LEU A 293 -4.46 -14.41 -7.25
CA LEU A 293 -4.02 -15.11 -6.06
C LEU A 293 -5.21 -15.90 -5.50
N LYS A 294 -5.01 -17.20 -5.24
CA LYS A 294 -6.06 -18.09 -4.67
C LYS A 294 -7.40 -18.02 -5.44
N ASP A 295 -7.30 -17.95 -6.78
CA ASP A 295 -8.40 -17.82 -7.74
C ASP A 295 -9.21 -16.51 -7.65
N ILE A 296 -8.63 -15.46 -7.05
CA ILE A 296 -9.21 -14.11 -6.99
C ILE A 296 -8.46 -13.21 -7.99
N PRO A 297 -9.12 -12.73 -9.06
CA PRO A 297 -8.54 -11.76 -9.99
C PRO A 297 -8.46 -10.37 -9.32
N MET A 298 -7.34 -9.68 -9.50
CA MET A 298 -7.07 -8.39 -8.87
C MET A 298 -6.27 -7.49 -9.81
N TYR A 299 -6.28 -6.20 -9.51
CA TYR A 299 -5.42 -5.21 -10.13
C TYR A 299 -4.21 -4.96 -9.24
N ARG A 300 -3.01 -5.12 -9.80
CA ARG A 300 -1.77 -4.72 -9.14
C ARG A 300 -1.54 -3.24 -9.39
N PHE A 301 -1.48 -2.48 -8.32
CA PHE A 301 -1.02 -1.09 -8.30
C PHE A 301 0.39 -1.03 -7.69
N VAL A 302 1.24 -0.18 -8.25
CA VAL A 302 2.62 0.01 -7.79
C VAL A 302 2.94 1.49 -7.61
N ALA A 303 3.89 1.80 -6.73
CA ALA A 303 4.43 3.15 -6.65
C ALA A 303 5.30 3.42 -7.90
N PRO A 304 4.92 4.37 -8.77
CA PRO A 304 5.72 4.68 -9.95
C PRO A 304 6.97 5.48 -9.58
N ARG A 305 7.99 5.44 -10.44
CA ARG A 305 9.25 6.18 -10.28
C ARG A 305 9.03 7.68 -10.01
N SER A 306 7.99 8.25 -10.62
CA SER A 306 7.60 9.66 -10.49
C SER A 306 7.25 10.10 -9.06
N VAL A 307 7.00 9.17 -8.13
CA VAL A 307 6.74 9.49 -6.70
C VAL A 307 7.97 10.10 -6.02
N PHE A 308 9.17 9.61 -6.35
CA PHE A 308 10.45 10.06 -5.76
C PHE A 308 11.37 10.75 -6.77
N GLU A 309 10.90 11.00 -7.99
CA GLU A 309 11.64 11.73 -9.01
C GLU A 309 11.46 13.24 -8.83
N ILE A 310 12.54 14.01 -8.81
CA ILE A 310 12.52 15.47 -8.72
C ILE A 310 12.75 16.11 -10.09
N LYS A 311 13.75 15.65 -10.84
CA LYS A 311 14.23 16.32 -12.07
C LYS A 311 13.13 16.51 -13.12
N ASN A 312 12.31 15.48 -13.32
CA ASN A 312 11.24 15.48 -14.33
C ASN A 312 9.84 15.67 -13.75
N ASN A 313 9.71 15.92 -12.45
CA ASN A 313 8.41 16.09 -11.80
C ASN A 313 8.41 17.32 -10.89
N SER A 314 7.97 18.46 -11.44
CA SER A 314 7.93 19.73 -10.71
C SER A 314 7.00 19.71 -9.50
N ALA A 315 6.01 18.80 -9.45
CA ALA A 315 5.13 18.65 -8.30
C ALA A 315 5.89 18.18 -7.05
N ASN A 316 7.04 17.52 -7.22
CA ASN A 316 7.85 17.05 -6.09
C ASN A 316 8.83 18.09 -5.53
N LYS A 317 8.94 19.29 -6.14
CA LYS A 317 9.84 20.35 -5.65
C LYS A 317 9.56 20.74 -4.20
N GLY A 318 8.30 20.64 -3.76
CA GLY A 318 7.93 20.96 -2.39
C GLY A 318 8.44 19.96 -1.33
N PHE A 319 8.94 18.80 -1.74
CA PHE A 319 9.58 17.82 -0.84
C PHE A 319 11.08 18.09 -0.65
N CYS A 320 11.65 19.09 -1.33
CA CYS A 320 13.03 19.49 -1.13
C CYS A 320 13.14 20.37 0.13
N THR A 321 13.85 19.86 1.13
CA THR A 321 14.07 20.53 2.42
C THR A 321 15.58 20.60 2.68
N PRO A 322 16.18 21.81 2.81
CA PRO A 322 15.56 23.14 2.64
C PRO A 322 15.13 23.42 1.18
N PRO A 323 14.30 24.46 0.94
CA PRO A 323 13.86 24.83 -0.42
C PRO A 323 15.03 24.92 -1.41
N ASP A 324 14.80 24.49 -2.65
CA ASP A 324 15.76 24.47 -3.75
C ASP A 324 17.01 23.58 -3.54
N ASN A 325 17.14 22.91 -2.41
CA ASN A 325 18.19 21.91 -2.14
C ASN A 325 17.61 20.50 -2.15
N CYS A 326 17.38 19.98 -3.35
CA CYS A 326 16.81 18.65 -3.55
C CYS A 326 17.89 17.57 -3.44
N LEU A 327 17.53 16.43 -2.85
CA LEU A 327 18.33 15.21 -2.96
C LEU A 327 18.26 14.66 -4.41
N PRO A 328 19.20 13.78 -4.82
CA PRO A 328 19.09 13.03 -6.06
C PRO A 328 17.76 12.29 -6.19
N ASP A 329 17.34 12.03 -7.42
CA ASP A 329 16.10 11.29 -7.71
C ASP A 329 16.09 9.93 -6.98
N GLY A 330 14.91 9.51 -6.52
CA GLY A 330 14.69 8.27 -5.76
C GLY A 330 14.90 8.39 -4.25
N LEU A 331 15.27 9.57 -3.75
CA LEU A 331 15.49 9.85 -2.34
C LEU A 331 14.48 10.88 -1.80
N LEU A 332 14.10 10.73 -0.54
CA LEU A 332 13.23 11.67 0.18
C LEU A 332 13.90 12.10 1.49
N ASN A 333 14.15 13.40 1.65
CA ASN A 333 14.68 13.94 2.91
C ASN A 333 13.58 13.93 3.98
N ALA A 334 13.79 13.23 5.09
CA ALA A 334 12.83 13.11 6.18
C ALA A 334 13.25 13.89 7.44
N GLU A 335 14.31 14.71 7.36
CA GLU A 335 14.88 15.44 8.50
C GLU A 335 13.82 16.22 9.31
N ASN A 336 12.96 16.96 8.62
CA ASN A 336 11.93 17.80 9.26
C ASN A 336 10.91 16.99 10.08
N CYS A 337 10.61 15.75 9.70
CA CYS A 337 9.63 14.93 10.41
C CYS A 337 10.28 13.91 11.36
N LYS A 338 11.62 13.78 11.34
CA LYS A 338 12.40 12.92 12.24
C LYS A 338 13.23 13.75 13.23
N SER A 339 12.65 14.85 13.71
CA SER A 339 13.23 15.71 14.76
C SER A 339 14.64 16.22 14.46
N GLY A 340 14.94 16.51 13.18
CA GLY A 340 16.25 17.00 12.75
C GLY A 340 17.29 15.92 12.48
N ALA A 341 16.98 14.63 12.70
CA ALA A 341 17.89 13.55 12.36
C ALA A 341 18.05 13.44 10.82
N PRO A 342 19.26 13.21 10.29
CA PRO A 342 19.56 13.19 8.84
C PRO A 342 19.07 11.92 8.13
N VAL A 343 17.81 11.54 8.37
CA VAL A 343 17.15 10.36 7.81
C VAL A 343 16.70 10.64 6.38
N VAL A 344 17.03 9.71 5.47
CA VAL A 344 16.65 9.76 4.06
C VAL A 344 15.96 8.45 3.69
N PHE A 345 14.74 8.55 3.17
CA PHE A 345 14.00 7.39 2.67
C PHE A 345 14.29 7.12 1.20
N SER A 346 14.24 5.84 0.82
CA SER A 346 14.27 5.40 -0.57
C SER A 346 13.49 4.09 -0.73
N GLN A 347 13.34 3.61 -1.96
CA GLN A 347 13.00 2.20 -2.16
C GLN A 347 14.20 1.29 -1.81
N PRO A 348 13.97 0.01 -1.47
CA PRO A 348 15.03 -0.94 -1.16
C PRO A 348 16.09 -1.08 -2.26
N ASN A 349 17.32 -1.26 -1.83
CA ASN A 349 18.52 -1.26 -2.65
C ASN A 349 18.60 -0.06 -3.61
N PHE A 350 18.07 1.10 -3.19
CA PHE A 350 17.99 2.32 -3.98
C PHE A 350 17.29 2.12 -5.34
N LEU A 351 16.27 1.25 -5.41
CA LEU A 351 15.46 1.07 -6.61
C LEU A 351 14.92 2.42 -7.12
N ASP A 352 15.06 2.66 -8.42
CA ASP A 352 14.68 3.89 -9.11
C ASP A 352 15.45 5.17 -8.73
N ALA A 353 16.50 5.07 -7.91
CA ALA A 353 17.37 6.19 -7.57
C ALA A 353 18.40 6.50 -8.67
N GLU A 354 19.01 7.69 -8.58
CA GLU A 354 20.10 8.06 -9.47
C GLU A 354 21.28 7.08 -9.39
N GLU A 355 21.91 6.79 -10.53
CA GLU A 355 22.99 5.81 -10.62
C GLU A 355 24.20 6.19 -9.73
N SER A 356 24.43 7.48 -9.49
CA SER A 356 25.46 7.98 -8.58
C SER A 356 25.22 7.54 -7.13
N VAL A 357 23.96 7.46 -6.69
CA VAL A 357 23.57 6.97 -5.35
C VAL A 357 23.80 5.46 -5.27
N ILE A 358 23.31 4.69 -6.25
CA ILE A 358 23.47 3.23 -6.29
C ILE A 358 24.97 2.85 -6.29
N LYS A 359 25.76 3.53 -7.13
CA LYS A 359 27.21 3.28 -7.25
C LYS A 359 28.01 3.78 -6.05
N SER A 360 27.43 4.52 -5.10
CA SER A 360 28.17 5.03 -3.93
C SER A 360 28.46 3.94 -2.88
N VAL A 361 27.76 2.82 -2.92
CA VAL A 361 27.89 1.70 -1.96
C VAL A 361 28.07 0.39 -2.71
N ASP A 362 29.11 -0.38 -2.37
CA ASP A 362 29.28 -1.73 -2.92
C ASP A 362 28.35 -2.72 -2.20
N GLY A 363 27.68 -3.59 -2.95
CA GLY A 363 26.75 -4.59 -2.42
C GLY A 363 25.27 -4.29 -2.68
N ILE A 364 24.95 -3.07 -3.13
CA ILE A 364 23.59 -2.67 -3.52
C ILE A 364 23.21 -3.28 -4.87
N LYS A 365 22.05 -3.93 -4.93
CA LYS A 365 21.51 -4.55 -6.15
C LYS A 365 20.01 -4.29 -6.29
N PRO A 366 19.57 -3.24 -7.01
CA PRO A 366 18.15 -2.97 -7.19
C PRO A 366 17.51 -3.98 -8.15
N ILE A 367 16.61 -4.82 -7.64
CA ILE A 367 15.75 -5.73 -8.41
C ILE A 367 14.30 -5.27 -8.23
N ARG A 368 13.60 -4.97 -9.33
CA ARG A 368 12.26 -4.35 -9.24
C ARG A 368 11.26 -5.27 -8.56
N GLU A 369 11.26 -6.56 -8.92
CA GLU A 369 10.34 -7.56 -8.40
C GLU A 369 10.47 -7.72 -6.87
N ASP A 370 11.70 -7.63 -6.36
CA ASP A 370 12.01 -7.83 -4.94
C ASP A 370 11.85 -6.55 -4.10
N HIS A 371 11.98 -5.38 -4.72
CA HIS A 371 12.09 -4.12 -3.99
C HIS A 371 10.94 -3.12 -4.24
N GLN A 372 10.13 -3.32 -5.28
CA GLN A 372 9.01 -2.42 -5.56
C GLN A 372 7.87 -2.60 -4.54
N THR A 373 7.28 -1.48 -4.10
CA THR A 373 6.03 -1.50 -3.33
C THR A 373 4.85 -1.80 -4.25
N TYR A 374 3.98 -2.73 -3.85
CA TYR A 374 2.76 -3.06 -4.59
C TYR A 374 1.56 -3.28 -3.66
N ILE A 375 0.37 -3.09 -4.23
CA ILE A 375 -0.93 -3.36 -3.62
C ILE A 375 -1.79 -4.06 -4.67
N ASP A 376 -2.22 -5.28 -4.38
CA ASP A 376 -3.17 -6.02 -5.22
C ASP A 376 -4.58 -5.83 -4.66
N LEU A 377 -5.45 -5.21 -5.45
CA LEU A 377 -6.78 -4.77 -5.07
C LEU A 377 -7.85 -5.57 -5.84
N ASP A 378 -8.91 -5.98 -5.16
CA ASP A 378 -10.14 -6.36 -5.87
C ASP A 378 -10.81 -5.07 -6.39
N PRO A 379 -11.04 -4.96 -7.71
CA PRO A 379 -11.51 -3.71 -8.31
C PRO A 379 -12.95 -3.35 -7.93
N ASN A 380 -13.78 -4.34 -7.59
CA ASN A 380 -15.18 -4.09 -7.28
C ASN A 380 -15.33 -3.54 -5.85
N THR A 381 -14.56 -4.06 -4.92
CA THR A 381 -14.68 -3.74 -3.49
C THR A 381 -13.65 -2.73 -2.99
N GLY A 382 -12.53 -2.55 -3.69
CA GLY A 382 -11.42 -1.73 -3.21
C GLY A 382 -10.61 -2.38 -2.07
N ALA A 383 -10.85 -3.66 -1.78
CA ALA A 383 -10.15 -4.39 -0.72
C ALA A 383 -8.71 -4.75 -1.14
N ALA A 384 -7.73 -4.44 -0.29
CA ALA A 384 -6.33 -4.83 -0.47
C ALA A 384 -6.11 -6.26 0.02
N LEU A 385 -5.90 -7.19 -0.91
CA LEU A 385 -5.85 -8.64 -0.60
C LEU A 385 -4.43 -9.22 -0.62
N ASN A 386 -3.48 -8.53 -1.25
CA ASN A 386 -2.07 -8.87 -1.19
C ASN A 386 -1.23 -7.60 -1.33
N VAL A 387 -0.48 -7.27 -0.29
CA VAL A 387 0.29 -6.02 -0.21
C VAL A 387 1.72 -6.29 0.20
N ALA A 388 2.64 -5.49 -0.35
CA ALA A 388 4.01 -5.40 0.12
C ALA A 388 4.43 -3.94 0.08
N LYS A 389 4.47 -3.32 1.26
CA LYS A 389 5.02 -1.98 1.47
C LYS A 389 6.50 -2.11 1.78
N ARG A 390 7.33 -1.53 0.91
CA ARG A 390 8.78 -1.68 0.97
C ARG A 390 9.47 -0.32 1.03
N LEU A 391 10.27 -0.14 2.07
CA LEU A 391 10.92 1.14 2.37
C LEU A 391 12.35 0.90 2.86
N GLN A 392 13.28 1.74 2.45
CA GLN A 392 14.65 1.75 2.93
C GLN A 392 14.93 3.00 3.75
N VAL A 393 15.61 2.82 4.87
CA VAL A 393 16.09 3.86 5.76
C VAL A 393 17.58 4.05 5.51
N ASN A 394 17.96 5.27 5.17
CA ASN A 394 19.32 5.68 4.95
C ASN A 394 19.64 6.87 5.86
N ILE A 395 20.92 7.08 6.14
CA ILE A 395 21.41 8.22 6.89
C ILE A 395 22.32 9.03 5.98
N LEU A 396 22.05 10.33 5.85
CA LEU A 396 22.98 11.25 5.20
C LEU A 396 24.22 11.38 6.09
N ILE A 397 25.36 10.98 5.56
CA ILE A 397 26.67 11.17 6.19
C ILE A 397 27.50 12.14 5.37
N GLN A 398 28.31 12.95 6.05
CA GLN A 398 29.23 13.91 5.44
C GLN A 398 30.30 14.32 6.45
N ASN A 399 31.38 14.93 5.97
CA ASN A 399 32.35 15.58 6.84
C ASN A 399 31.68 16.75 7.59
N VAL A 400 31.81 16.72 8.92
CA VAL A 400 31.40 17.78 9.82
C VAL A 400 32.65 18.40 10.44
N SER A 401 32.92 19.68 10.12
CA SER A 401 34.23 20.32 10.32
C SER A 401 34.75 20.41 11.75
N PHE A 402 33.91 20.18 12.77
CA PHE A 402 34.25 20.21 14.19
C PHE A 402 34.16 18.83 14.84
N ILE A 403 34.07 17.75 14.04
CA ILE A 403 34.06 16.39 14.54
C ILE A 403 35.10 15.59 13.78
N THR A 404 36.25 15.43 14.44
CA THR A 404 37.45 14.76 13.90
C THR A 404 37.15 13.38 13.31
N SER A 405 36.25 12.61 13.94
CA SER A 405 35.87 11.26 13.46
C SER A 405 35.15 11.25 12.11
N THR A 406 34.65 12.39 11.63
CA THR A 406 33.96 12.53 10.35
C THR A 406 34.81 13.15 9.24
N GLU A 407 36.04 13.60 9.52
CA GLU A 407 36.87 14.35 8.56
C GLU A 407 37.09 13.62 7.22
N LYS A 408 37.20 12.30 7.28
CA LYS A 408 37.44 11.43 6.12
C LYS A 408 36.15 11.02 5.40
N LEU A 409 34.97 11.37 5.94
CA LEU A 409 33.71 11.01 5.33
C LEU A 409 33.41 11.84 4.09
N HIS A 410 33.07 11.13 3.02
CA HIS A 410 32.49 11.73 1.83
C HIS A 410 30.97 11.82 1.98
N LYS A 411 30.37 12.86 1.39
CA LYS A 411 28.92 13.03 1.40
C LYS A 411 28.24 11.87 0.68
N MET A 412 27.41 11.10 1.38
CA MET A 412 26.65 10.00 0.80
C MET A 412 25.42 9.61 1.64
N TYR A 413 24.58 8.76 1.08
CA TYR A 413 23.38 8.21 1.73
C TYR A 413 23.69 6.79 2.17
N PHE A 414 24.11 6.61 3.42
CA PHE A 414 24.53 5.32 3.94
C PHE A 414 23.29 4.47 4.27
N PRO A 415 23.12 3.28 3.66
CA PRO A 415 21.95 2.44 3.87
C PRO A 415 22.06 1.71 5.21
N ILE A 416 21.01 1.78 6.03
CA ILE A 416 20.97 1.12 7.35
C ILE A 416 20.20 -0.19 7.26
N LEU A 417 18.95 -0.10 6.82
CA LEU A 417 18.08 -1.24 6.64
C LEU A 417 17.01 -0.93 5.60
N TRP A 418 16.37 -1.97 5.09
CA TRP A 418 15.08 -1.86 4.45
C TRP A 418 14.09 -2.84 5.06
N LEU A 419 12.82 -2.51 4.94
CA LEU A 419 11.71 -3.28 5.48
C LEU A 419 10.76 -3.72 4.38
N ASN A 420 10.18 -4.90 4.56
CA ASN A 420 9.03 -5.40 3.82
C ASN A 420 7.90 -5.64 4.81
N GLU A 421 6.92 -4.74 4.80
CA GLU A 421 5.69 -4.91 5.52
C GLU A 421 4.64 -5.50 4.57
N SER A 422 4.27 -6.75 4.80
CA SER A 422 3.44 -7.51 3.86
C SER A 422 2.31 -8.26 4.53
N ALA A 423 1.21 -8.35 3.82
CA ALA A 423 0.03 -9.10 4.22
C ALA A 423 -0.61 -9.71 2.97
N ALA A 424 -0.93 -11.00 3.03
CA ALA A 424 -1.57 -11.71 1.94
C ALA A 424 -2.76 -12.49 2.49
N ILE A 425 -3.88 -12.43 1.78
CA ILE A 425 -5.11 -13.13 2.13
C ILE A 425 -4.83 -14.63 2.33
N THR A 426 -5.32 -15.19 3.43
CA THR A 426 -5.16 -16.62 3.76
C THR A 426 -6.15 -17.48 2.95
N ASP A 427 -5.94 -18.79 2.88
CA ASP A 427 -6.87 -19.70 2.16
C ASP A 427 -8.31 -19.59 2.68
N LYS A 428 -8.47 -19.56 4.01
CA LYS A 428 -9.78 -19.40 4.65
C LYS A 428 -10.44 -18.08 4.25
N LEU A 429 -9.72 -16.96 4.39
CA LEU A 429 -10.25 -15.64 4.06
C LEU A 429 -10.53 -15.50 2.56
N ALA A 430 -9.73 -16.14 1.71
CA ALA A 430 -9.97 -16.17 0.27
C ALA A 430 -11.24 -16.94 -0.08
N ASP A 431 -11.49 -18.07 0.58
CA ASP A 431 -12.73 -18.83 0.39
C ASP A 431 -13.96 -18.04 0.88
N ASP A 432 -13.85 -17.35 2.00
CA ASP A 432 -14.91 -16.49 2.53
C ASP A 432 -15.17 -15.31 1.57
N PHE A 433 -14.13 -14.64 1.08
CA PHE A 433 -14.23 -13.57 0.09
C PHE A 433 -14.89 -14.06 -1.22
N LYS A 434 -14.47 -15.21 -1.75
CA LYS A 434 -15.07 -15.82 -2.95
C LYS A 434 -16.55 -16.13 -2.75
N LYS A 435 -16.96 -16.61 -1.57
CA LYS A 435 -18.37 -16.92 -1.27
C LYS A 435 -19.22 -15.67 -1.13
N SER A 436 -18.72 -14.65 -0.44
CA SER A 436 -19.48 -13.44 -0.14
C SER A 436 -19.54 -12.44 -1.30
N VAL A 437 -18.48 -12.39 -2.13
CA VAL A 437 -18.35 -11.38 -3.19
C VAL A 437 -18.44 -12.02 -4.58
N LEU A 438 -17.51 -12.91 -4.93
CA LEU A 438 -17.39 -13.41 -6.31
C LEU A 438 -18.52 -14.37 -6.71
N THR A 439 -19.02 -15.19 -5.79
CA THR A 439 -20.04 -16.21 -6.09
C THR A 439 -21.39 -15.57 -6.45
N PRO A 440 -21.93 -14.60 -5.68
CA PRO A 440 -23.13 -13.85 -6.09
C PRO A 440 -22.97 -13.19 -7.47
N MET A 441 -21.82 -12.57 -7.74
CA MET A 441 -21.53 -11.96 -9.04
C MET A 441 -21.56 -12.98 -10.19
N LYS A 442 -20.92 -14.14 -10.01
CA LYS A 442 -20.89 -15.23 -10.99
C LYS A 442 -22.28 -15.86 -11.19
N ILE A 443 -23.07 -16.02 -10.13
CA ILE A 443 -24.45 -16.51 -10.23
C ILE A 443 -25.30 -15.52 -11.03
N LEU A 444 -25.20 -14.22 -10.75
CA LEU A 444 -25.94 -13.21 -11.47
C LEU A 444 -25.61 -13.21 -12.97
N GLN A 445 -24.32 -13.25 -13.31
CA GLN A 445 -23.86 -13.38 -14.71
C GLN A 445 -24.34 -14.70 -15.34
N GLY A 446 -24.29 -15.80 -14.60
CA GLY A 446 -24.74 -17.11 -15.08
C GLY A 446 -26.25 -17.15 -15.36
N VAL A 447 -27.06 -16.53 -14.49
CA VAL A 447 -28.51 -16.37 -14.69
C VAL A 447 -28.78 -15.48 -15.89
N GLU A 448 -28.06 -14.36 -16.01
CA GLU A 448 -28.17 -13.44 -17.15
C GLU A 448 -27.89 -14.16 -18.49
N TYR A 449 -26.71 -14.76 -18.65
CA TYR A 449 -26.35 -15.49 -19.87
C TYR A 449 -27.24 -16.71 -20.10
N GLY A 450 -27.66 -17.39 -19.04
CA GLY A 450 -28.58 -18.52 -19.09
C GLY A 450 -29.95 -18.13 -19.65
N LEU A 451 -30.52 -17.00 -19.20
CA LEU A 451 -31.78 -16.47 -19.70
C LEU A 451 -31.69 -16.09 -21.18
N ILE A 452 -30.60 -15.44 -21.59
CA ILE A 452 -30.37 -15.04 -22.99
C ILE A 452 -30.23 -16.29 -23.87
N ALA A 453 -29.38 -17.25 -23.49
CA ALA A 453 -29.11 -18.45 -24.27
C ALA A 453 -30.36 -19.35 -24.40
N LEU A 454 -31.05 -19.63 -23.28
CA LEU A 454 -32.23 -20.48 -23.27
C LEU A 454 -33.42 -19.79 -23.97
N GLY A 455 -33.61 -18.49 -23.75
CA GLY A 455 -34.64 -17.70 -24.42
C GLY A 455 -34.44 -17.67 -25.94
N GLY A 456 -33.20 -17.43 -26.38
CA GLY A 456 -32.81 -17.45 -27.80
C GLY A 456 -33.02 -18.83 -28.43
N PHE A 457 -32.59 -19.89 -27.76
CA PHE A 457 -32.80 -21.27 -28.23
C PHE A 457 -34.28 -21.62 -28.40
N ILE A 458 -35.11 -21.31 -27.39
CA ILE A 458 -36.56 -21.57 -27.44
C ILE A 458 -37.22 -20.77 -28.58
N ALA A 459 -36.85 -19.49 -28.74
CA ALA A 459 -37.40 -18.64 -29.79
C ALA A 459 -37.04 -19.15 -31.19
N ILE A 460 -35.78 -19.52 -31.43
CA ILE A 460 -35.32 -20.08 -32.71
C ILE A 460 -36.02 -21.41 -33.00
N LEU A 461 -36.09 -22.30 -32.01
CA LEU A 461 -36.76 -23.60 -32.17
C LEU A 461 -38.25 -23.43 -32.50
N ALA A 462 -38.95 -22.53 -31.80
CA ALA A 462 -40.35 -22.22 -32.08
C ALA A 462 -40.55 -21.65 -33.49
N LEU A 463 -39.66 -20.75 -33.94
CA LEU A 463 -39.69 -20.18 -35.29
C LEU A 463 -39.46 -21.24 -36.37
N LEU A 464 -38.46 -22.12 -36.20
CA LEU A 464 -38.19 -23.22 -37.14
C LEU A 464 -39.38 -24.17 -37.24
N LEU A 465 -39.97 -24.58 -36.10
CA LEU A 465 -41.13 -25.46 -36.09
C LEU A 465 -42.37 -24.79 -36.71
N LEU A 466 -42.56 -23.47 -36.53
CA LEU A 466 -43.61 -22.72 -37.21
C LEU A 466 -43.38 -22.65 -38.72
N PHE A 467 -42.13 -22.47 -39.16
CA PHE A 467 -41.75 -22.48 -40.57
C PHE A 467 -42.06 -23.85 -41.23
N PHE A 468 -41.60 -24.95 -40.63
CA PHE A 468 -41.88 -26.29 -41.15
C PHE A 468 -43.38 -26.65 -41.15
N LEU A 469 -44.16 -26.19 -40.16
CA LEU A 469 -45.61 -26.39 -40.17
C LEU A 469 -46.31 -25.57 -41.26
N LYS A 470 -45.80 -24.39 -41.60
CA LYS A 470 -46.31 -23.58 -42.70
C LYS A 470 -46.04 -24.28 -44.04
N GLU A 471 -44.81 -24.73 -44.26
CA GLU A 471 -44.38 -25.43 -45.48
C GLU A 471 -45.15 -26.73 -45.70
N LYS A 472 -45.37 -27.53 -44.64
CA LYS A 472 -46.20 -28.74 -44.71
C LYS A 472 -47.65 -28.42 -45.07
N LYS A 473 -48.22 -27.35 -44.52
CA LYS A 473 -49.60 -26.94 -44.83
C LYS A 473 -49.73 -26.42 -46.27
N GLU A 474 -48.73 -25.72 -46.78
CA GLU A 474 -48.67 -25.29 -48.19
C GLU A 474 -48.55 -26.49 -49.14
N THR A 475 -47.78 -27.53 -48.76
CA THR A 475 -47.67 -28.78 -49.54
C THR A 475 -49.00 -29.56 -49.57
N GLU A 476 -49.68 -29.70 -48.42
CA GLU A 476 -51.00 -30.36 -48.33
C GLU A 476 -52.12 -29.60 -49.09
N LEU A 477 -51.97 -28.29 -49.32
CA LEU A 477 -52.92 -27.48 -50.11
C LEU A 477 -52.69 -27.59 -51.62
N VAL A 478 -51.49 -27.96 -52.06
CA VAL A 478 -51.13 -28.15 -53.48
C VAL A 478 -51.53 -29.56 -53.97
N ASP A 479 -51.63 -30.55 -53.09
CA ASP A 479 -51.98 -31.95 -53.41
C ASP A 479 -53.50 -32.25 -53.42
N ILE A 480 -54.38 -31.25 -53.35
CA ILE A 480 -55.83 -31.46 -53.50
C ILE A 480 -56.15 -31.66 -55.00
N PRO A 481 -56.64 -32.84 -55.45
CA PRO A 481 -56.99 -33.03 -56.86
C PRO A 481 -58.26 -32.25 -57.21
N ASP A 482 -58.21 -31.53 -58.33
CA ASP A 482 -59.35 -30.80 -58.91
C ASP A 482 -60.43 -31.80 -59.36
N GLU A 483 -61.43 -32.08 -58.51
CA GLU A 483 -62.58 -32.94 -58.85
C GLU A 483 -63.64 -32.16 -59.66
N ASN A 484 -63.22 -31.49 -60.73
CA ASN A 484 -64.10 -30.75 -61.64
C ASN A 484 -63.63 -30.83 -63.11
N THR A 485 -63.29 -32.02 -63.60
CA THR A 485 -63.13 -32.26 -65.06
C THR A 485 -63.63 -33.64 -65.47
N LYS A 486 -64.94 -33.88 -65.30
CA LYS A 486 -65.63 -35.01 -65.95
C LYS A 486 -67.13 -34.71 -66.12
N LEU A 487 -67.49 -33.72 -66.92
CA LEU A 487 -68.83 -33.53 -67.47
C LEU A 487 -68.70 -32.57 -68.67
N LEU A 488 -68.34 -33.12 -69.84
CA LEU A 488 -68.59 -32.58 -71.20
C LEU A 488 -67.84 -33.48 -72.21
N LYS A 489 -68.47 -34.63 -72.50
CA LYS A 489 -68.35 -35.40 -73.75
C LYS A 489 -69.46 -36.45 -73.72
N ASP A 490 -70.63 -36.02 -74.20
CA ASP A 490 -71.47 -36.72 -75.17
C ASP A 490 -72.41 -35.69 -75.81
#